data_AF-A0A7L4ZAU5-F1
#
_entry.id   AF-A0A7L4ZAU5-F1
#
_cell.length_a   1.000
_cell.length_b   1.000
_cell.length_c   1.000
_cell.angle_alpha   90.00
_cell.angle_beta   90.00
_cell.angle_gamma   90.00
#
_symmetry.space_group_name_H-M   'P 1'
#
loop_
_entity.id
_entity.type
_entity.pdbx_description
1 polymer ?
#
loop_
_entity_poly.entity_id
_entity_poly.type
_entity_poly.pdbx_seq_one_letter_code
_entity_poly.pdbx_strand_id
1 'polypeptide(L)'
;MWWKKSAGQSVWMLGMGVGAAGLWAGWLGGTESGPYGVWQVAGLVVSLLVVVCWAALRRHTVATVAGTTIGLTLAAWCDWSDDSSGLFAVGVAMVMVGSLGATGLVCALVGVVAPGARRAGR
;
A
#
# COMPACT_ATOMS: atom_id res chain seq x y z
N MET A 1 19.77 -22.31 -0.03
CA MET A 1 19.33 -21.48 -1.17
C MET A 1 17.97 -20.77 -0.95
N TRP A 2 17.18 -21.16 0.06
CA TRP A 2 15.86 -20.58 0.37
C TRP A 2 15.93 -19.16 0.99
N TRP A 3 16.98 -18.88 1.78
CA TRP A 3 17.15 -17.61 2.51
C TRP A 3 17.37 -16.38 1.61
N LYS A 4 18.02 -16.52 0.43
CA LYS A 4 18.20 -15.41 -0.53
C LYS A 4 16.88 -14.93 -1.15
N LYS A 5 15.92 -15.84 -1.39
CA LYS A 5 14.58 -15.47 -1.87
C LYS A 5 13.76 -14.78 -0.77
N SER A 6 13.90 -15.24 0.48
CA SER A 6 13.25 -14.64 1.65
C SER A 6 13.76 -13.23 1.94
N ALA A 7 15.08 -13.02 1.90
CA ALA A 7 15.68 -11.71 2.17
C ALA A 7 15.22 -10.64 1.16
N GLY A 8 15.11 -11.01 -0.12
CA GLY A 8 14.56 -10.11 -1.14
C GLY A 8 13.11 -9.71 -0.87
N GLN A 9 12.27 -10.65 -0.44
CA GLN A 9 10.86 -10.35 -0.12
C GLN A 9 10.72 -9.45 1.11
N SER A 10 11.54 -9.66 2.14
CA SER A 10 11.52 -8.80 3.34
C SER A 10 11.91 -7.36 3.01
N VAL A 11 12.95 -7.16 2.20
CA VAL A 11 13.38 -5.81 1.77
C VAL A 11 12.28 -5.12 0.95
N TRP A 12 11.64 -5.83 0.03
CA TRP A 12 10.52 -5.28 -0.74
C TRP A 12 9.32 -4.94 0.14
N MET A 13 8.99 -5.78 1.12
CA MET A 13 7.89 -5.54 2.04
C MET A 13 8.13 -4.28 2.86
N LEU A 14 9.35 -4.13 3.40
CA LEU A 14 9.76 -2.94 4.14
C LEU A 14 9.73 -1.69 3.25
N GLY A 15 10.26 -1.78 2.03
CA GLY A 15 10.25 -0.67 1.07
C GLY A 15 8.82 -0.20 0.72
N MET A 16 7.89 -1.14 0.52
CA MET A 16 6.49 -0.83 0.26
C MET A 16 5.79 -0.24 1.48
N GLY A 17 6.09 -0.74 2.69
CA GLY A 17 5.54 -0.19 3.92
C GLY A 17 6.00 1.23 4.20
N VAL A 18 7.31 1.49 4.11
CA VAL A 18 7.87 2.84 4.29
C VAL A 18 7.36 3.80 3.22
N GLY A 19 7.31 3.36 1.96
CA GLY A 19 6.77 4.18 0.87
C GLY A 19 5.30 4.53 1.07
N ALA A 20 4.47 3.58 1.50
CA ALA A 20 3.07 3.83 1.76
C ALA A 20 2.84 4.80 2.94
N ALA A 21 3.59 4.63 4.04
CA ALA A 21 3.54 5.55 5.17
C ALA A 21 4.05 6.96 4.80
N GLY A 22 5.10 7.05 3.99
CA GLY A 22 5.60 8.32 3.48
C GLY A 22 4.61 9.04 2.56
N LEU A 23 3.90 8.30 1.70
CA LEU A 23 2.85 8.86 0.86
C LEU A 23 1.67 9.35 1.69
N TRP A 24 1.28 8.62 2.74
CA TRP A 24 0.29 9.09 3.70
C TRP A 24 0.71 10.43 4.30
N ALA A 25 1.90 10.48 4.90
CA ALA A 25 2.40 11.70 5.54
C ALA A 25 2.52 12.88 4.55
N GLY A 26 2.95 12.63 3.31
CA GLY A 26 3.10 13.67 2.30
C GLY A 26 1.78 14.27 1.81
N TRP A 27 0.70 13.48 1.76
CA TRP A 27 -0.61 13.95 1.30
C TRP A 27 -1.52 14.41 2.45
N LEU A 28 -1.50 13.69 3.57
CA LEU A 28 -2.43 13.83 4.68
C LEU A 28 -1.80 14.47 5.93
N GLY A 29 -0.48 14.42 6.09
CA GLY A 29 0.23 14.95 7.27
C GLY A 29 0.43 16.47 7.27
N GLY A 30 -0.43 17.22 6.57
CA GLY A 30 -0.33 18.67 6.43
C GLY A 30 -0.70 19.43 7.72
N THR A 31 -0.25 20.69 7.81
CA THR A 31 -0.48 21.60 8.95
C THR A 31 -1.89 22.21 8.99
N GLU A 32 -2.73 21.87 8.02
CA GLU A 32 -4.11 22.33 7.95
C GLU A 32 -4.92 21.61 9.02
N SER A 33 -5.37 22.34 10.04
CA SER A 33 -6.26 21.81 11.07
C SER A 33 -7.67 21.70 10.49
N GLY A 34 -8.01 20.55 9.88
CA GLY A 34 -9.32 20.34 9.29
C GLY A 34 -9.49 18.95 8.64
N PRO A 35 -10.70 18.62 8.16
CA PRO A 35 -10.95 17.36 7.45
C PRO A 35 -10.09 17.25 6.19
N TYR A 36 -9.63 16.03 5.86
CA TYR A 36 -8.85 15.81 4.64
C TYR A 36 -9.61 16.27 3.39
N GLY A 37 -8.94 17.08 2.57
CA GLY A 37 -9.45 17.50 1.28
C GLY A 37 -9.54 16.33 0.31
N VAL A 38 -10.57 16.36 -0.55
CA VAL A 38 -10.77 15.32 -1.58
C VAL A 38 -9.53 15.15 -2.46
N TRP A 39 -8.86 16.24 -2.78
CA TRP A 39 -7.61 16.24 -3.55
C TRP A 39 -6.44 15.57 -2.83
N GLN A 40 -6.36 15.68 -1.50
CA GLN A 40 -5.30 15.01 -0.73
C GLN A 40 -5.48 13.50 -0.78
N VAL A 41 -6.72 13.04 -0.53
CA VAL A 41 -7.06 11.61 -0.59
C VAL A 41 -6.90 11.08 -2.01
N ALA A 42 -7.35 11.81 -3.02
CA ALA A 42 -7.18 11.43 -4.42
C ALA A 42 -5.69 11.34 -4.80
N GLY A 43 -4.88 12.31 -4.39
CA GLY A 43 -3.44 12.32 -4.60
C GLY A 43 -2.75 11.11 -3.97
N LEU A 44 -3.12 10.76 -2.73
CA LEU A 44 -2.66 9.57 -2.04
C LEU A 44 -3.02 8.29 -2.81
N VAL A 45 -4.29 8.14 -3.18
CA VAL A 45 -4.79 6.95 -3.90
C VAL A 45 -4.08 6.77 -5.24
N VAL A 46 -3.95 7.84 -6.04
CA VAL A 46 -3.28 7.78 -7.34
C VAL A 46 -1.80 7.42 -7.17
N SER A 47 -1.13 8.02 -6.19
CA SER A 47 0.29 7.75 -5.92
C SER A 47 0.51 6.31 -5.47
N LEU A 48 -0.31 5.80 -4.56
CA LEU A 48 -0.28 4.40 -4.12
C LEU A 48 -0.56 3.44 -5.27
N LEU A 49 -1.55 3.75 -6.13
CA LEU A 49 -1.89 2.92 -7.27
C LEU A 49 -0.70 2.78 -8.23
N VAL A 50 0.00 3.87 -8.54
CA VAL A 50 1.21 3.85 -9.39
C VAL A 50 2.28 2.94 -8.78
N VAL A 51 2.57 3.10 -7.49
CA VAL A 51 3.60 2.31 -6.79
C VAL A 51 3.22 0.82 -6.73
N VAL A 52 1.96 0.51 -6.41
CA VAL A 52 1.45 -0.87 -6.32
C VAL A 52 1.44 -1.54 -7.69
N CYS A 53 0.96 -0.86 -8.74
CA CYS A 53 1.00 -1.37 -10.11
C CYS A 53 2.44 -1.67 -10.54
N TRP A 54 3.36 -0.76 -10.28
CA TRP A 54 4.77 -0.94 -10.63
C TRP A 54 5.41 -2.12 -9.89
N ALA A 55 5.14 -2.27 -8.60
CA ALA A 55 5.65 -3.39 -7.79
C ALA A 55 5.01 -4.74 -8.20
N ALA A 56 3.71 -4.74 -8.54
CA ALA A 56 3.00 -5.90 -9.06
C ALA A 56 3.57 -6.35 -10.41
N LEU A 57 3.91 -5.43 -11.31
CA LEU A 57 4.57 -5.72 -12.58
C LEU A 57 5.94 -6.40 -12.38
N ARG A 58 6.64 -6.09 -11.28
CA ARG A 58 7.91 -6.74 -10.90
C ARG A 58 7.74 -8.08 -10.19
N ARG A 59 6.51 -8.60 -10.06
CA ARG A 59 6.16 -9.91 -9.46
C ARG A 59 6.45 -10.04 -7.96
N HIS A 60 6.44 -8.94 -7.20
CA HIS A 60 6.61 -8.94 -5.74
C HIS A 60 5.26 -8.89 -4.98
N THR A 61 4.22 -9.56 -5.49
CA THR A 61 2.82 -9.41 -5.04
C THR A 61 2.60 -9.58 -3.53
N VAL A 62 3.13 -10.64 -2.91
CA VAL A 62 2.96 -10.85 -1.46
C VAL A 62 3.59 -9.72 -0.63
N ALA A 63 4.79 -9.29 -1.04
CA ALA A 63 5.51 -8.21 -0.37
C ALA A 63 4.83 -6.85 -0.58
N THR A 64 4.26 -6.62 -1.77
CA THR A 64 3.48 -5.41 -2.09
C THR A 64 2.21 -5.32 -1.24
N VAL A 65 1.39 -6.37 -1.22
CA VAL A 65 0.13 -6.38 -0.44
C VAL A 65 0.41 -6.23 1.05
N ALA A 66 1.31 -7.06 1.60
CA ALA A 66 1.63 -7.02 3.02
C ALA A 66 2.30 -5.69 3.44
N GLY A 67 3.29 -5.22 2.66
CA GLY A 67 4.02 -3.99 2.94
C GLY A 67 3.11 -2.77 2.92
N THR A 68 2.35 -2.57 1.85
CA THR A 68 1.43 -1.42 1.72
C THR A 68 0.35 -1.43 2.79
N THR A 69 -0.23 -2.60 3.10
CA THR A 69 -1.25 -2.72 4.15
C THR A 69 -0.68 -2.34 5.51
N ILE A 70 0.48 -2.91 5.89
CA ILE A 70 1.13 -2.61 7.18
C ILE A 70 1.50 -1.12 7.25
N GLY A 71 2.09 -0.55 6.19
CA GLY A 71 2.50 0.85 6.14
C GLY A 71 1.33 1.82 6.33
N LEU A 72 0.21 1.61 5.61
CA LEU A 72 -0.98 2.46 5.74
C LEU A 72 -1.67 2.28 7.09
N THR A 73 -1.71 1.06 7.62
CA THR A 73 -2.31 0.79 8.93
C THR A 73 -1.55 1.48 10.05
N LEU A 74 -0.22 1.42 10.02
CA LEU A 74 0.64 2.11 11.00
C LEU A 74 0.56 3.63 10.84
N ALA A 75 0.52 4.15 9.61
CA ALA A 75 0.35 5.58 9.38
C ALA A 75 -0.99 6.07 9.92
N ALA A 76 -2.09 5.38 9.63
CA ALA A 76 -3.41 5.70 10.16
C ALA A 76 -3.46 5.61 11.70
N TRP A 77 -2.78 4.62 12.28
CA TRP A 77 -2.68 4.50 13.73
C TRP A 77 -1.94 5.68 14.34
N CYS A 78 -0.77 6.04 13.83
CA CYS A 78 0.01 7.19 14.30
C CYS A 78 -0.72 8.53 14.13
N ASP A 79 -1.51 8.67 13.06
CA ASP A 79 -2.20 9.92 12.73
C ASP A 79 -3.48 10.11 13.55
N TRP A 80 -4.19 9.01 13.88
CA TRP A 80 -5.49 9.07 14.56
C TRP A 80 -5.47 8.58 16.01
N SER A 81 -4.35 8.08 16.54
CA SER A 81 -4.29 7.50 17.89
C SER A 81 -4.68 8.47 18.99
N ASP A 82 -4.52 9.77 18.75
CA ASP A 82 -4.77 10.82 19.74
C ASP A 82 -6.25 11.24 19.79
N ASP A 83 -7.12 10.63 18.96
CA ASP A 83 -8.56 10.89 18.99
C ASP A 83 -9.26 10.17 20.15
N SER A 84 -9.80 10.97 21.08
CA SER A 84 -10.53 10.52 22.27
C SER A 84 -11.87 9.81 22.01
N SER A 85 -12.38 9.85 20.76
CA SER A 85 -13.69 9.28 20.41
C SER A 85 -13.75 7.74 20.45
N GLY A 86 -12.59 7.06 20.43
CA GLY A 86 -12.48 5.60 20.30
C GLY A 86 -12.84 5.06 18.91
N LEU A 87 -13.29 5.91 17.98
CA LEU A 87 -13.60 5.54 16.60
C LEU A 87 -12.35 5.30 15.75
N PHE A 88 -11.19 5.78 16.20
CA PHE A 88 -9.93 5.64 15.47
C PHE A 88 -9.63 4.17 15.12
N ALA A 89 -9.91 3.23 16.04
CA ALA A 89 -9.68 1.80 15.82
C ALA A 89 -10.54 1.25 14.66
N VAL A 90 -11.78 1.73 14.53
CA VAL A 90 -12.67 1.37 13.41
C VAL A 90 -12.13 1.95 12.10
N GLY A 91 -11.67 3.21 12.12
CA GLY A 91 -11.02 3.85 10.99
C GLY A 91 -9.79 3.08 10.51
N VAL A 92 -8.88 2.75 11.43
CA VAL A 92 -7.66 1.95 11.15
C VAL A 92 -8.03 0.58 10.59
N ALA A 93 -9.04 -0.09 11.15
CA ALA A 93 -9.53 -1.37 10.63
C ALA A 93 -10.08 -1.25 9.21
N MET A 94 -10.84 -0.19 8.91
CA MET A 94 -11.32 0.09 7.55
C MET A 94 -10.16 0.34 6.57
N VAL A 95 -9.14 1.11 6.99
CA VAL A 95 -7.92 1.33 6.17
C VAL A 95 -7.19 0.01 5.91
N MET A 96 -7.03 -0.83 6.92
CA MET A 96 -6.40 -2.14 6.80
C MET A 96 -7.16 -3.03 5.80
N VAL A 97 -8.47 -3.20 5.97
CA VAL A 97 -9.28 -4.07 5.10
C VAL A 97 -9.35 -3.51 3.68
N GLY A 98 -9.56 -2.20 3.54
CA GLY A 98 -9.62 -1.51 2.25
C GLY A 98 -8.30 -1.61 1.48
N SER A 99 -7.17 -1.37 2.13
CA SER A 99 -5.85 -1.46 1.49
C SER A 99 -5.48 -2.90 1.13
N LEU A 100 -5.78 -3.88 1.99
CA LEU A 100 -5.57 -5.30 1.70
C LEU A 100 -6.38 -5.74 0.46
N GLY A 101 -7.67 -5.41 0.43
CA GLY A 101 -8.56 -5.74 -0.67
C GLY A 101 -8.15 -5.07 -1.99
N ALA A 102 -7.90 -3.76 -1.95
CA ALA A 102 -7.54 -2.99 -3.14
C ALA A 102 -6.19 -3.43 -3.72
N THR A 103 -5.15 -3.59 -2.89
CA THR A 103 -3.83 -4.01 -3.38
C THR A 103 -3.83 -5.46 -3.88
N GLY A 104 -4.59 -6.34 -3.21
CA GLY A 104 -4.81 -7.71 -3.67
C GLY A 104 -5.49 -7.76 -5.04
N LEU A 105 -6.55 -6.96 -5.22
CA LEU A 105 -7.26 -6.85 -6.50
C LEU A 105 -6.36 -6.34 -7.62
N VAL A 106 -5.60 -5.25 -7.39
CA VAL A 106 -4.65 -4.71 -8.38
C VAL A 106 -3.60 -5.76 -8.75
N CYS A 107 -3.02 -6.46 -7.77
CA CYS A 107 -2.06 -7.52 -8.04
C CYS A 107 -2.64 -8.66 -8.88
N ALA A 108 -3.89 -9.06 -8.61
CA ALA A 108 -4.59 -10.08 -9.39
C ALA A 108 -4.83 -9.61 -10.83
N LEU A 109 -5.35 -8.39 -11.01
CA LEU A 109 -5.59 -7.78 -12.32
C LEU A 109 -4.32 -7.69 -13.15
N VAL A 110 -3.21 -7.20 -12.57
CA VAL A 110 -1.91 -7.14 -13.26
C VAL A 110 -1.44 -8.54 -13.64
N GLY A 111 -1.62 -9.54 -12.78
CA GLY A 111 -1.29 -10.94 -13.09
C GLY A 111 -2.07 -11.51 -14.27
N VAL A 112 -3.34 -11.13 -14.42
CA VAL A 112 -4.22 -11.54 -15.53
C VAL A 112 -3.91 -10.80 -16.83
N VAL A 113 -3.52 -9.51 -16.75
CA VAL A 113 -3.28 -8.64 -17.92
C VAL A 113 -1.83 -8.69 -18.43
N ALA A 114 -0.87 -9.16 -17.63
CA ALA A 114 0.53 -9.32 -18.02
C ALA A 114 0.97 -10.70 -18.62
N PRO A 115 0.14 -11.52 -19.29
CA PRO A 115 0.61 -12.74 -19.96
C PRO A 115 1.20 -12.41 -21.35
N GLY A 116 2.47 -11.96 -21.37
CA GLY A 116 3.17 -11.59 -22.62
C GLY A 116 4.55 -12.23 -22.86
N ALA A 117 5.27 -12.71 -21.85
CA ALA A 117 6.67 -13.14 -22.04
C ALA A 117 6.89 -14.64 -22.30
N ARG A 118 5.83 -15.47 -22.37
CA ARG A 118 5.94 -16.94 -22.52
C ARG A 118 5.44 -17.52 -23.84
N ARG A 119 4.93 -16.71 -24.78
CA ARG A 119 4.40 -17.21 -26.08
C ARG A 119 5.23 -16.86 -27.32
N ALA A 120 6.29 -16.07 -27.20
CA ALA A 120 7.13 -15.67 -28.34
C ALA A 120 8.36 -16.59 -28.57
N GLY A 121 8.37 -17.81 -28.02
CA GLY A 121 9.55 -18.69 -28.04
C GLY A 121 9.21 -20.18 -28.06
N ARG A 122 8.21 -20.57 -28.84
CA ARG A 122 8.00 -21.96 -29.27
C ARG A 122 7.76 -21.98 -30.76
#